data_AF-A0A8W8LVS7-F1
#
_entry.id   AF-A0A8W8LVS7-F1
#
_cell.length_a   1.000
_cell.length_b   1.000
_cell.length_c   1.000
_cell.angle_alpha   90.00
_cell.angle_beta   90.00
_cell.angle_gamma   90.00
#
_symmetry.space_group_name_H-M   'P 1'
#
loop_
_entity.id
_entity.type
_entity.pdbx_description
1 polymer ?
#
loop_
_entity_poly.entity_id
_entity_poly.type
_entity_poly.pdbx_seq_one_letter_code
_entity_poly.pdbx_strand_id
1 'polypeptide(L)'
;IYSASIYLPRGPLEVQGKRVSATQLEFVIQQISDINLPSGLYDAKMIVVWTAQKFNIENDGLTLTLYSCIEQAKKDCSVCRNLELTKPAMNCKWCEGQCVYTQQNCATSSCPAPSVTHISPQSGHFLGGTVVTIYGSNLGVKFSDIENNVTVAGIACNATAKKEDYVPSKSATKQWLANG
;
A
#
# COMPACT_ATOMS: atom_id res chain seq x y z
N ILE A 1 -17.20 -0.84 -33.11
CA ILE A 1 -16.76 0.33 -32.33
C ILE A 1 -17.39 0.18 -30.95
N TYR A 2 -16.56 -0.01 -29.93
CA TYR A 2 -16.97 -0.19 -28.55
C TYR A 2 -16.41 0.97 -27.73
N SER A 3 -17.09 1.36 -26.67
CA SER A 3 -16.59 2.36 -25.72
C SER A 3 -16.77 1.86 -24.29
N ALA A 4 -16.01 2.41 -23.37
CA ALA A 4 -16.15 2.16 -21.96
C ALA A 4 -16.20 3.46 -21.17
N SER A 5 -17.14 3.54 -20.23
CA SER A 5 -17.28 4.62 -19.26
C SER A 5 -16.70 4.15 -17.93
N ILE A 6 -15.63 4.79 -17.47
CA ILE A 6 -14.97 4.51 -16.19
C ILE A 6 -15.36 5.61 -15.20
N TYR A 7 -16.07 5.25 -14.12
CA TYR A 7 -16.58 6.22 -13.16
C TYR A 7 -15.50 6.59 -12.14
N LEU A 8 -14.86 7.74 -12.31
CA LEU A 8 -13.85 8.28 -11.41
C LEU A 8 -14.48 9.26 -10.40
N PRO A 9 -13.80 9.60 -9.29
CA PRO A 9 -14.25 10.62 -8.34
C PRO A 9 -14.49 11.99 -8.98
N ARG A 10 -13.76 12.31 -10.05
CA ARG A 10 -13.89 13.56 -10.82
C ARG A 10 -14.96 13.52 -11.93
N GLY A 11 -15.66 12.39 -12.06
CA GLY A 11 -16.61 12.14 -13.15
C GLY A 11 -16.15 11.03 -14.11
N PRO A 12 -17.01 10.63 -15.07
CA PRO A 12 -16.74 9.53 -15.97
C PRO A 12 -15.62 9.86 -16.98
N LEU A 13 -14.74 8.88 -17.20
CA LEU A 13 -13.75 8.87 -18.27
C LEU A 13 -14.23 7.93 -19.38
N GLU A 14 -14.44 8.50 -20.57
CA GLU A 14 -14.82 7.75 -21.76
C GLU A 14 -13.57 7.25 -22.50
N VAL A 15 -13.53 5.95 -22.79
CA VAL A 15 -12.41 5.28 -23.45
C VAL A 15 -12.90 4.53 -24.67
N GLN A 16 -12.28 4.76 -25.83
CA GLN A 16 -12.58 4.00 -27.03
C GLN A 16 -11.90 2.63 -26.96
N GLY A 17 -12.65 1.60 -27.37
CA GLY A 17 -12.20 0.21 -27.41
C GLY A 17 -12.25 -0.38 -28.82
N LYS A 18 -11.36 -1.34 -29.06
CA LYS A 18 -11.33 -2.15 -30.29
C LYS A 18 -11.71 -3.59 -29.98
N ARG A 19 -12.41 -4.23 -30.93
CA ARG A 19 -12.64 -5.68 -30.88
C ARG A 19 -11.48 -6.37 -31.56
N VAL A 20 -10.73 -7.16 -30.79
CA VAL A 20 -9.54 -7.89 -31.27
C VAL A 20 -9.96 -9.24 -31.85
N SER A 21 -10.99 -9.88 -31.28
CA SER A 21 -11.50 -11.16 -31.75
C SER A 21 -12.99 -11.33 -31.44
N ALA A 22 -13.56 -12.50 -31.74
CA ALA A 22 -14.92 -12.84 -31.36
C ALA A 22 -15.16 -12.69 -29.84
N THR A 23 -14.14 -12.92 -29.01
CA THR A 23 -14.21 -13.02 -27.55
C THR A 23 -13.34 -12.01 -26.81
N GLN A 24 -12.68 -11.09 -27.51
CA GLN A 24 -11.73 -10.15 -26.90
C GLN A 24 -12.02 -8.71 -27.32
N LEU A 25 -12.19 -7.85 -26.32
CA LEU A 25 -12.18 -6.39 -26.44
C LEU A 25 -10.92 -5.84 -25.77
N GLU A 26 -10.36 -4.78 -26.33
CA GLU A 26 -9.19 -4.10 -25.80
C GLU A 26 -9.50 -2.61 -25.67
N PHE A 27 -9.26 -2.06 -24.48
CA PHE A 27 -9.41 -0.65 -24.15
C PHE A 27 -8.05 -0.12 -23.73
N VAL A 28 -7.61 0.98 -24.34
CA VAL A 28 -6.32 1.61 -24.00
C VAL A 28 -6.60 2.81 -23.11
N ILE A 29 -6.29 2.66 -21.82
CA ILE A 29 -6.45 3.73 -20.83
C ILE A 29 -5.11 4.47 -20.74
N GLN A 30 -5.11 5.76 -21.07
CA GLN A 30 -3.94 6.61 -20.86
C GLN A 30 -3.75 6.90 -19.37
N GLN A 31 -2.55 7.36 -19.00
CA GLN A 31 -2.27 7.78 -17.63
C GLN A 31 -3.30 8.84 -17.20
N ILE A 32 -3.96 8.58 -16.07
CA ILE A 32 -4.94 9.49 -15.48
C ILE A 32 -4.17 10.46 -14.58
N SER A 33 -3.87 11.66 -15.09
CA SER A 33 -3.46 12.78 -14.24
C SER A 33 -4.69 13.37 -13.54
N ASP A 34 -4.48 14.07 -12.43
CA ASP A 34 -5.51 14.92 -11.79
C ASP A 34 -6.66 14.17 -11.11
N ILE A 35 -6.38 13.01 -10.52
CA ILE A 35 -7.30 12.30 -9.62
C ILE A 35 -6.73 12.33 -8.19
N ASN A 36 -7.57 12.72 -7.23
CA ASN A 36 -7.23 12.58 -5.82
C ASN A 36 -7.71 11.20 -5.34
N LEU A 37 -6.76 10.39 -4.87
CA LEU A 37 -7.02 9.09 -4.24
C LEU A 37 -6.55 9.16 -2.78
N PRO A 38 -7.37 9.67 -1.83
CA PRO A 38 -6.91 9.94 -0.46
C PRO A 38 -6.40 8.70 0.29
N SER A 39 -6.97 7.54 -0.01
CA SER A 39 -6.50 6.25 0.51
C SER A 39 -5.38 5.66 -0.34
N GLY A 40 -5.15 6.16 -1.55
CA GLY A 40 -4.27 5.60 -2.57
C GLY A 40 -4.82 4.39 -3.32
N LEU A 41 -6.09 4.02 -3.09
CA LEU A 41 -6.81 2.95 -3.79
C LEU A 41 -8.24 3.39 -4.09
N TYR A 42 -8.73 3.06 -5.28
CA TYR A 42 -10.11 3.35 -5.67
C TYR A 42 -10.65 2.34 -6.67
N ASP A 43 -11.76 1.71 -6.32
CA ASP A 43 -12.46 0.76 -7.16
C ASP A 43 -13.47 1.49 -8.05
N ALA A 44 -13.11 1.70 -9.31
CA ALA A 44 -13.91 2.39 -10.30
C ALA A 44 -14.84 1.41 -11.04
N LYS A 45 -16.13 1.72 -11.09
CA LYS A 45 -17.07 0.98 -11.94
C LYS A 45 -16.73 1.24 -13.41
N MET A 46 -16.76 0.19 -14.24
CA MET A 46 -16.58 0.28 -15.69
C MET A 46 -17.83 -0.24 -16.40
N ILE A 47 -18.38 0.55 -17.33
CA ILE A 47 -19.53 0.17 -18.17
C ILE A 47 -19.08 0.08 -19.62
N VAL A 48 -19.34 -1.02 -20.31
CA VAL A 48 -18.99 -1.21 -21.72
C VAL A 48 -20.23 -1.04 -22.59
N VAL A 49 -20.12 -0.15 -23.58
CA VAL A 49 -21.21 0.21 -24.50
C VAL A 49 -20.82 -0.18 -25.92
N TRP A 50 -21.76 -0.80 -26.63
CA TRP A 50 -21.62 -1.00 -28.06
C TRP A 50 -22.11 0.25 -28.81
N THR A 51 -21.16 1.12 -29.16
CA THR A 51 -21.42 2.47 -29.66
C THR A 51 -22.18 2.49 -30.99
N ALA A 52 -22.03 1.44 -31.82
CA ALA A 52 -22.68 1.37 -33.13
C ALA A 52 -24.20 1.08 -33.05
N GLN A 53 -24.66 0.44 -31.98
CA GLN A 53 -26.08 0.10 -31.81
C GLN A 53 -26.72 0.76 -30.58
N LYS A 54 -25.98 1.58 -29.83
CA LYS A 54 -26.43 2.24 -28.60
C LYS A 54 -26.99 1.27 -27.54
N PHE A 55 -26.51 0.03 -27.52
CA PHE A 55 -26.86 -0.96 -26.49
C PHE A 55 -25.75 -1.07 -25.46
N ASN A 56 -26.15 -1.13 -24.19
CA ASN A 56 -25.26 -1.57 -23.12
C ASN A 56 -25.02 -3.07 -23.30
N ILE A 57 -23.76 -3.49 -23.21
CA ILE A 57 -23.46 -4.91 -23.07
C ILE A 57 -23.73 -5.25 -21.61
N GLU A 58 -24.32 -6.42 -21.33
CA GLU A 58 -24.40 -6.92 -19.95
C GLU A 58 -22.98 -7.08 -19.41
N ASN A 59 -22.62 -6.18 -18.48
CA ASN A 59 -21.26 -6.04 -17.99
C ASN A 59 -21.26 -5.71 -16.49
N ASP A 60 -22.32 -6.13 -15.80
CA ASP A 60 -22.52 -5.92 -14.37
C ASP A 60 -21.37 -6.55 -13.57
N GLY A 61 -20.84 -5.78 -12.60
CA GLY A 61 -19.76 -6.22 -11.73
C GLY A 61 -18.33 -5.99 -12.25
N LEU A 62 -18.15 -5.34 -13.41
CA LEU A 62 -16.83 -4.92 -13.87
C LEU A 62 -16.31 -3.72 -13.07
N THR A 63 -15.23 -3.96 -12.33
CA THR A 63 -14.54 -2.97 -11.50
C THR A 63 -13.07 -2.89 -11.88
N LEU A 64 -12.55 -1.68 -11.98
CA LEU A 64 -11.13 -1.36 -12.20
C LEU A 64 -10.56 -0.74 -10.93
N THR A 65 -9.56 -1.37 -10.31
CA THR A 65 -8.87 -0.78 -9.16
C THR A 65 -7.77 0.17 -9.64
N LEU A 66 -7.95 1.45 -9.36
CA LEU A 66 -6.93 2.49 -9.51
C LEU A 66 -6.11 2.57 -8.23
N TYR A 67 -4.81 2.81 -8.38
CA TYR A 67 -3.91 2.94 -7.25
C TYR A 67 -2.91 4.08 -7.44
N SER A 68 -2.41 4.60 -6.31
CA SER A 68 -1.36 5.59 -6.26
C SER A 68 -0.30 5.15 -5.24
N CYS A 69 0.91 4.85 -5.74
CA CYS A 69 2.03 4.45 -4.89
C CYS A 69 2.39 5.52 -3.86
N ILE A 70 2.37 6.79 -4.28
CA ILE A 70 2.71 7.92 -3.41
C ILE A 70 1.67 8.11 -2.30
N GLU A 71 0.39 7.90 -2.57
CA GLU A 71 -0.65 8.05 -1.53
C GLU A 71 -0.70 6.84 -0.58
N GLN A 72 -0.46 5.63 -1.09
CA GLN A 72 -0.41 4.41 -0.27
C GLN A 72 0.76 4.42 0.72
N ALA A 73 1.95 4.84 0.28
CA ALA A 73 3.15 4.79 1.10
C ALA A 73 3.53 6.15 1.73
N LYS A 74 3.03 7.26 1.18
CA LYS A 74 3.48 8.62 1.54
C LYS A 74 5.01 8.69 1.49
N LYS A 75 5.64 9.19 2.55
CA LYS A 75 7.11 9.22 2.72
C LYS A 75 7.66 8.03 3.52
N ASP A 76 6.93 6.92 3.55
CA ASP A 76 7.32 5.71 4.29
C ASP A 76 7.86 4.65 3.32
N CYS A 77 9.19 4.54 3.30
CA CYS A 77 9.91 3.60 2.44
C CYS A 77 9.52 2.16 2.75
N SER A 78 9.40 1.81 4.03
CA SER A 78 9.12 0.44 4.41
C SER A 78 7.69 0.02 4.04
N VAL A 79 6.72 0.95 4.07
CA VAL A 79 5.39 0.72 3.46
C VAL A 79 5.52 0.53 1.95
N CYS A 80 6.25 1.41 1.25
CA CYS A 80 6.42 1.33 -0.20
C CYS A 80 6.96 -0.04 -0.64
N ARG A 81 8.01 -0.51 0.03
CA ARG A 81 8.62 -1.81 -0.23
C ARG A 81 7.73 -2.97 0.19
N ASN A 82 6.92 -2.81 1.24
CA ASN A 82 5.94 -3.82 1.62
C ASN A 82 4.86 -4.00 0.53
N LEU A 83 4.43 -2.91 -0.12
CA LEU A 83 3.50 -2.97 -1.25
C LEU A 83 4.12 -3.68 -2.45
N GLU A 84 5.40 -3.42 -2.77
CA GLU A 84 6.13 -4.16 -3.81
C GLU A 84 6.06 -5.67 -3.58
N LEU A 85 6.28 -6.10 -2.32
CA LEU A 85 6.31 -7.51 -1.93
C LEU A 85 4.92 -8.16 -1.88
N THR A 86 3.93 -7.45 -1.35
CA THR A 86 2.59 -8.01 -1.06
C THR A 86 1.57 -7.73 -2.17
N LYS A 87 1.84 -6.77 -3.05
CA LYS A 87 0.98 -6.38 -4.18
C LYS A 87 1.81 -6.17 -5.46
N PRO A 88 2.39 -7.23 -6.06
CA PRO A 88 3.26 -7.11 -7.22
C PRO A 88 2.62 -6.41 -8.42
N ALA A 89 1.29 -6.56 -8.61
CA ALA A 89 0.55 -5.88 -9.68
C ALA A 89 0.62 -4.33 -9.59
N MET A 90 0.93 -3.77 -8.43
CA MET A 90 1.08 -2.33 -8.23
C MET A 90 2.48 -1.82 -8.62
N ASN A 91 3.52 -2.67 -8.74
CA ASN A 91 4.90 -2.30 -9.08
C ASN A 91 5.40 -0.98 -8.44
N CYS A 92 5.03 -0.73 -7.19
CA CYS A 92 5.49 0.43 -6.44
C CYS A 92 6.93 0.18 -5.96
N LYS A 93 7.84 1.12 -6.20
CA LYS A 93 9.23 1.04 -5.74
C LYS A 93 9.65 2.33 -5.05
N TRP A 94 10.58 2.22 -4.11
CA TRP A 94 11.15 3.37 -3.40
C TRP A 94 12.35 3.93 -4.17
N CYS A 95 12.23 5.17 -4.64
CA CYS A 95 13.19 5.80 -5.53
C CYS A 95 13.35 7.26 -5.12
N GLU A 96 14.58 7.70 -4.86
CA GLU A 96 14.91 9.10 -4.56
C GLU A 96 14.05 9.73 -3.43
N GLY A 97 13.71 8.94 -2.41
CA GLY A 97 12.93 9.42 -1.27
C GLY A 97 11.41 9.45 -1.50
N GLN A 98 10.93 8.86 -2.59
CA GLN A 98 9.50 8.78 -2.93
C GLN A 98 9.09 7.35 -3.33
N CYS A 99 7.82 7.04 -3.12
CA CYS A 99 7.23 5.80 -3.61
C CYS A 99 6.58 6.01 -4.97
N VAL A 100 7.13 5.41 -6.02
CA VAL A 100 6.71 5.63 -7.40
C VAL A 100 6.37 4.31 -8.10
N TYR A 101 5.44 4.36 -9.04
CA TYR A 101 5.22 3.24 -9.96
C TYR A 101 6.35 3.22 -10.98
N THR A 102 7.09 2.11 -11.07
CA THR A 102 8.11 1.95 -12.12
C THR A 102 8.43 0.49 -12.37
N GLN A 103 8.65 0.17 -13.65
CA GLN A 103 9.13 -1.14 -14.09
C GLN A 103 10.66 -1.27 -13.91
N GLN A 104 11.37 -0.15 -13.81
CA GLN A 104 12.82 -0.11 -13.67
C GLN A 104 13.25 -0.29 -12.21
N ASN A 105 14.49 -0.70 -11.98
CA ASN A 105 15.06 -0.79 -10.64
C ASN A 105 15.66 0.54 -10.23
N CYS A 106 15.59 0.86 -8.93
CA CYS A 106 16.09 2.12 -8.40
C CYS A 106 17.48 1.94 -7.78
N ALA A 107 18.47 2.67 -8.31
CA ALA A 107 19.89 2.51 -8.02
C ALA A 107 20.26 2.83 -6.55
N THR A 108 19.53 3.74 -5.89
CA THR A 108 19.71 4.10 -4.48
C THR A 108 18.35 4.06 -3.78
N SER A 109 18.06 2.94 -3.13
CA SER A 109 16.74 2.63 -2.56
C SER A 109 16.78 2.17 -1.10
N SER A 110 17.83 2.53 -0.35
CA SER A 110 17.85 2.26 1.09
C SER A 110 16.79 3.11 1.79
N CYS A 111 16.01 2.48 2.66
CA CYS A 111 15.09 3.22 3.52
C CYS A 111 15.87 4.12 4.49
N PRO A 112 15.33 5.30 4.84
CA PRO A 112 15.89 6.11 5.91
C PRO A 112 15.78 5.36 7.25
N ALA A 113 16.50 5.85 8.26
CA ALA A 113 16.39 5.31 9.61
C ALA A 113 14.93 5.32 10.11
N PRO A 114 14.54 4.32 10.92
CA PRO A 114 13.21 4.28 11.54
C PRO A 114 13.00 5.51 12.42
N SER A 115 11.78 6.04 12.41
CA SER A 115 11.37 7.16 13.26
C SER A 115 10.24 6.71 14.19
N VAL A 116 10.51 6.70 15.49
CA VAL A 116 9.50 6.45 16.53
C VAL A 116 8.82 7.76 16.90
N THR A 117 7.49 7.79 16.90
CA THR A 117 6.70 8.99 17.21
C THR A 117 5.95 8.87 18.52
N HIS A 118 5.54 7.66 18.91
CA HIS A 118 4.77 7.43 20.12
C HIS A 118 5.01 6.01 20.67
N ILE A 119 4.89 5.85 21.99
CA ILE A 119 4.94 4.56 22.68
C ILE A 119 3.80 4.54 23.71
N SER A 120 3.07 3.43 23.79
CA SER A 120 1.98 3.23 24.75
C SER A 120 1.98 1.83 25.36
N PRO A 121 1.82 1.68 26.69
CA PRO A 121 1.80 2.74 27.68
C PRO A 121 3.18 3.38 27.86
N GLN A 122 3.23 4.61 28.35
CA GLN A 122 4.48 5.32 28.66
C GLN A 122 5.09 4.91 30.01
N SER A 123 4.36 4.11 30.79
CA SER A 123 4.74 3.63 32.11
C SER A 123 4.56 2.13 32.20
N GLY A 124 5.41 1.47 32.97
CA GLY A 124 5.38 0.03 33.20
C GLY A 124 5.94 -0.32 34.57
N HIS A 125 5.73 -1.57 34.99
CA HIS A 125 6.28 -2.07 36.25
C HIS A 125 7.78 -2.33 36.10
N PHE A 126 8.63 -1.88 37.04
CA PHE A 126 10.09 -2.02 36.95
C PHE A 126 10.60 -3.47 36.83
N LEU A 127 9.78 -4.44 37.23
CA LEU A 127 10.02 -5.89 37.05
C LEU A 127 9.71 -6.40 35.63
N GLY A 128 9.39 -5.51 34.68
CA GLY A 128 9.06 -5.87 33.32
C GLY A 128 7.65 -6.42 33.18
N GLY A 129 7.41 -7.13 32.08
CA GLY A 129 6.11 -7.73 31.75
C GLY A 129 5.11 -6.76 31.12
N THR A 130 5.44 -5.47 31.04
CA THR A 130 4.58 -4.45 30.41
C THR A 130 4.60 -4.64 28.89
N VAL A 131 3.42 -4.82 28.30
CA VAL A 131 3.23 -4.85 26.85
C VAL A 131 3.18 -3.42 26.35
N VAL A 132 4.12 -3.07 25.47
CA VAL A 132 4.27 -1.76 24.85
C VAL A 132 4.02 -1.84 23.35
N THR A 133 3.28 -0.88 22.82
CA THR A 133 3.11 -0.66 21.39
C THR A 133 3.93 0.55 20.98
N ILE A 134 4.82 0.35 20.03
CA ILE A 134 5.67 1.39 19.44
C ILE A 134 5.02 1.81 18.13
N TYR A 135 4.87 3.12 17.93
CA TYR A 135 4.32 3.73 16.72
C TYR A 135 5.37 4.58 16.03
N GLY A 136 5.34 4.60 14.70
CA GLY A 136 6.33 5.33 13.92
C GLY A 136 6.17 5.19 12.41
N SER A 137 7.31 5.38 11.74
CA SER A 137 7.47 5.20 10.30
C SER A 137 8.82 4.58 10.00
N ASN A 138 8.92 3.92 8.85
CA ASN A 138 10.09 3.16 8.42
C ASN A 138 10.53 2.06 9.42
N LEU A 139 9.62 1.55 10.27
CA LEU A 139 9.98 0.61 11.33
C LEU A 139 10.46 -0.75 10.81
N GLY A 140 9.98 -1.18 9.64
CA GLY A 140 10.37 -2.44 9.01
C GLY A 140 9.48 -2.75 7.82
N VAL A 141 10.01 -3.47 6.83
CA VAL A 141 9.26 -3.88 5.63
C VAL A 141 8.37 -5.07 5.95
N LYS A 142 8.85 -6.01 6.76
CA LYS A 142 8.16 -7.23 7.18
C LYS A 142 8.35 -7.46 8.68
N PHE A 143 7.52 -8.33 9.24
CA PHE A 143 7.54 -8.63 10.68
C PHE A 143 8.92 -9.10 11.17
N SER A 144 9.61 -9.93 10.39
CA SER A 144 10.93 -10.45 10.76
C SER A 144 12.01 -9.37 10.85
N ASP A 145 11.81 -8.18 10.27
CA ASP A 145 12.75 -7.07 10.43
C ASP A 145 12.72 -6.50 11.86
N ILE A 146 11.59 -6.63 12.56
CA ILE A 146 11.36 -6.08 13.91
C ILE A 146 11.24 -7.16 14.98
N GLU A 147 11.20 -8.44 14.61
CA GLU A 147 10.98 -9.56 15.54
C GLU A 147 11.98 -9.56 16.70
N ASN A 148 13.28 -9.44 16.40
CA ASN A 148 14.36 -9.48 17.40
C ASN A 148 15.15 -8.16 17.52
N ASN A 149 14.72 -7.10 16.84
CA ASN A 149 15.49 -5.85 16.72
C ASN A 149 14.92 -4.68 17.54
N VAL A 150 14.04 -4.97 18.50
CA VAL A 150 13.45 -3.94 19.37
C VAL A 150 14.04 -4.05 20.77
N THR A 151 14.63 -2.94 21.22
CA THR A 151 15.16 -2.79 22.58
C THR A 151 14.58 -1.53 23.23
N VAL A 152 14.21 -1.60 24.50
CA VAL A 152 13.81 -0.44 25.31
C VAL A 152 14.87 -0.23 26.38
N ALA A 153 15.52 0.95 26.36
CA ALA A 153 16.64 1.28 27.26
C ALA A 153 17.78 0.24 27.26
N GLY A 154 18.05 -0.37 26.10
CA GLY A 154 19.09 -1.41 25.94
C GLY A 154 18.62 -2.83 26.30
N ILE A 155 17.39 -3.00 26.78
CA ILE A 155 16.83 -4.31 27.14
C ILE A 155 16.00 -4.86 25.98
N ALA A 156 16.29 -6.09 25.55
CA ALA A 156 15.57 -6.75 24.47
C ALA A 156 14.09 -7.00 24.84
N CYS A 157 13.18 -6.75 23.89
CA CYS A 157 11.76 -7.02 24.07
C CYS A 157 11.39 -8.31 23.33
N ASN A 158 11.39 -9.48 23.99
CA ASN A 158 11.45 -10.76 23.23
C ASN A 158 10.41 -11.84 23.55
N ALA A 159 9.37 -11.59 24.37
CA ALA A 159 8.47 -12.70 24.77
C ALA A 159 7.12 -12.80 24.03
N THR A 160 6.62 -11.75 23.38
CA THR A 160 5.22 -11.72 22.89
C THR A 160 5.00 -11.03 21.55
N ALA A 161 6.05 -10.80 20.76
CA ALA A 161 5.86 -10.22 19.43
C ALA A 161 5.04 -11.17 18.57
N LYS A 162 3.82 -10.78 18.21
CA LYS A 162 3.00 -11.55 17.27
C LYS A 162 2.92 -10.82 15.95
N LYS A 163 2.89 -11.59 14.86
CA LYS A 163 2.70 -11.07 13.51
C LYS A 163 1.37 -10.31 13.38
N GLU A 164 0.33 -10.76 14.09
CA GLU A 164 -0.99 -10.10 14.11
C GLU A 164 -0.97 -8.71 14.77
N ASP A 165 -0.03 -8.46 15.68
CA ASP A 165 0.11 -7.18 16.39
C ASP A 165 1.08 -6.21 15.67
N TYR A 166 1.54 -6.57 14.47
CA TYR A 166 2.42 -5.76 13.64
C TYR A 166 1.67 -5.15 12.47
N VAL A 167 1.65 -3.82 12.42
CA VAL A 167 1.20 -3.07 11.25
C VAL A 167 2.45 -2.64 10.49
N PRO A 168 2.68 -3.13 9.25
CA PRO A 168 3.90 -2.89 8.50
C PRO A 168 4.36 -1.43 8.55
N SER A 169 5.59 -1.23 9.03
CA SER A 169 6.24 0.06 9.21
C SER A 169 5.59 1.04 10.20
N LYS A 170 4.34 0.82 10.61
CA LYS A 170 3.56 1.78 11.41
C LYS A 170 3.58 1.50 12.90
N SER A 171 3.42 0.24 13.29
CA SER A 171 3.41 -0.10 14.70
C SER A 171 3.81 -1.54 14.96
N ALA A 172 4.43 -1.76 16.12
CA ALA A 172 4.76 -3.09 16.62
C ALA A 172 4.49 -3.16 18.12
N THR A 173 3.82 -4.23 18.55
CA THR A 173 3.61 -4.53 19.97
C THR A 173 4.65 -5.53 20.46
N LYS A 174 5.23 -5.25 21.63
CA LYS A 174 6.30 -6.03 22.26
C LYS A 174 6.13 -6.02 23.78
N GLN A 175 6.55 -7.08 24.46
CA GLN A 175 6.65 -7.06 25.92
C GLN A 175 8.05 -6.64 26.36
N TRP A 176 8.12 -5.62 27.19
CA TRP A 176 9.34 -5.21 27.85
C TRP A 176 9.73 -6.24 28.90
N LEU A 177 10.99 -6.67 28.87
CA LEU A 177 11.60 -7.55 29.85
C LEU A 177 12.33 -6.70 30.89
N ALA A 178 12.28 -7.05 32.17
CA ALA A 178 13.20 -6.45 33.13
C ALA A 178 14.61 -6.99 32.91
N ASN A 179 15.60 -6.21 33.34
CA ASN A 179 16.93 -6.76 33.58
C ASN A 179 16.80 -7.83 34.68
N GLY A 180 17.25 -9.04 34.36
CA GLY A 180 17.46 -10.10 35.34
C GLY A 180 18.54 -9.74 36.34
#